data_AF-A0A2A5LSQ3-F1
#
_entry.id   AF-A0A2A5LSQ3-F1
#
_cell.length_a   1.000
_cell.length_b   1.000
_cell.length_c   1.000
_cell.angle_alpha   90.00
_cell.angle_beta   90.00
_cell.angle_gamma   90.00
#
_symmetry.space_group_name_H-M   'P 1'
#
loop_
_entity.id
_entity.type
_entity.pdbx_description
1 polymer ?
#
loop_
_entity_poly.entity_id
_entity_poly.type
_entity_poly.pdbx_seq_one_letter_code
_entity_poly.pdbx_strand_id
1 'polypeptide(L)'
;MSTDSPQTALPPRMEAAFSSLLQRLSTANHQAQTLIGQTGLPSWCRHPLFFFLGYIAKADGRVSEQDIRFAENLIEALALSKRQRHKAIRSFQKGKASETLPAFSGLTLRLSHRIRPAPALKVAICLCHAAQLRGRPLKPLRHRCEDTIDQIGLPVTISEDIFDSYAICMWGDLKDTASKPVTLEQAYTLLGVTRRDPVATIKRAYRKKVSECHPDKLAQQQLSHAERALAKERLLRYQQAWDIIKRRHRP
;
A
#
# COMPACT_ATOMS: atom_id res chain seq x y z
N MET A 1 11.33 -13.48 23.53
CA MET A 1 12.48 -13.50 22.62
C MET A 1 12.01 -13.06 21.26
N SER A 2 12.02 -11.75 21.01
CA SER A 2 11.59 -11.18 19.74
C SER A 2 12.78 -11.17 18.80
N THR A 3 12.76 -12.04 17.80
CA THR A 3 13.70 -12.02 16.67
C THR A 3 13.44 -10.74 15.89
N ASP A 4 14.17 -9.68 16.24
CA ASP A 4 14.23 -8.44 15.49
C ASP A 4 15.02 -8.75 14.21
N SER A 5 14.32 -9.29 13.20
CA SER A 5 14.90 -9.52 11.88
C SER A 5 15.41 -8.18 11.36
N PRO A 6 16.69 -8.06 10.95
CA PRO A 6 17.19 -6.82 10.39
C PRO A 6 16.34 -6.49 9.17
N GLN A 7 15.51 -5.45 9.28
CA GLN A 7 14.70 -4.96 8.18
C GLN A 7 15.64 -4.67 7.01
N THR A 8 15.56 -5.50 5.97
CA THR A 8 16.43 -5.38 4.79
C THR A 8 16.12 -4.05 4.13
N ALA A 9 16.94 -3.03 4.39
CA ALA A 9 16.83 -1.74 3.76
C ALA A 9 16.83 -1.94 2.24
N LEU A 10 15.86 -1.37 1.53
CA LEU A 10 15.80 -1.48 0.08
C LEU A 10 17.05 -0.84 -0.52
N PRO A 11 17.58 -1.36 -1.64
CA PRO A 11 18.65 -0.69 -2.37
C PRO A 11 18.27 0.77 -2.68
N PRO A 12 19.18 1.76 -2.58
CA PRO A 12 18.83 3.18 -2.66
C PRO A 12 18.04 3.57 -3.91
N ARG A 13 18.38 2.97 -5.06
CA ARG A 13 17.65 3.18 -6.32
C ARG A 13 16.21 2.66 -6.28
N MET A 14 15.99 1.52 -5.63
CA MET A 14 14.67 0.93 -5.47
C MET A 14 13.85 1.75 -4.47
N GLU A 15 14.45 2.17 -3.36
CA GLU A 15 13.83 3.04 -2.37
C GLU A 15 13.36 4.37 -3.01
N ALA A 16 14.25 5.06 -3.73
CA ALA A 16 13.90 6.32 -4.39
C ALA A 16 12.77 6.14 -5.44
N ALA A 17 12.83 5.08 -6.24
CA ALA A 17 11.79 4.78 -7.21
C ALA A 17 10.45 4.46 -6.53
N PHE A 18 10.48 3.72 -5.42
CA PHE A 18 9.30 3.33 -4.69
C PHE A 18 8.64 4.53 -3.98
N SER A 19 9.41 5.35 -3.27
CA SER A 19 8.90 6.56 -2.61
C SER A 19 8.29 7.54 -3.62
N SER A 20 8.91 7.71 -4.80
CA SER A 20 8.33 8.52 -5.88
C SER A 20 7.01 7.95 -6.39
N LEU A 21 6.89 6.63 -6.53
CA LEU A 21 5.65 5.98 -6.96
C LEU A 21 4.55 6.08 -5.90
N LEU A 22 4.89 5.94 -4.61
CA LEU A 22 3.92 6.12 -3.52
C LEU A 22 3.39 7.55 -3.45
N GLN A 23 4.25 8.56 -3.65
CA GLN A 23 3.82 9.95 -3.71
C GLN A 23 2.87 10.17 -4.91
N ARG A 24 3.18 9.60 -6.08
CA ARG A 24 2.27 9.69 -7.24
C ARG A 24 0.96 8.97 -6.98
N LEU A 25 1.02 7.82 -6.32
CA LEU A 25 -0.18 7.06 -5.93
C LEU A 25 -1.07 7.88 -5.00
N SER A 26 -0.50 8.59 -4.03
CA SER A 26 -1.28 9.47 -3.16
C SER A 26 -1.91 10.63 -3.92
N THR A 27 -1.19 11.24 -4.87
CA THR A 27 -1.76 12.29 -5.73
C THR A 27 -2.85 11.78 -6.67
N ALA A 28 -2.83 10.48 -7.00
CA ALA A 28 -3.84 9.81 -7.79
C ALA A 28 -5.02 9.29 -6.94
N ASN A 29 -5.18 9.82 -5.72
CA ASN A 29 -6.19 9.39 -4.75
C ASN A 29 -6.20 7.87 -4.55
N HIS A 30 -5.01 7.28 -4.53
CA HIS A 30 -4.76 5.86 -4.35
C HIS A 30 -5.39 4.95 -5.43
N GLN A 31 -5.79 5.49 -6.57
CA GLN A 31 -6.27 4.72 -7.71
C GLN A 31 -5.10 4.20 -8.54
N ALA A 32 -4.83 2.88 -8.46
CA ALA A 32 -3.71 2.26 -9.17
C ALA A 32 -3.85 2.38 -10.70
N GLN A 33 -5.06 2.27 -11.25
CA GLN A 33 -5.31 2.47 -12.69
C GLN A 33 -4.90 3.86 -13.16
N THR A 34 -5.14 4.90 -12.35
CA THR A 34 -4.80 6.30 -12.68
C THR A 34 -3.29 6.49 -12.67
N LEU A 35 -2.60 5.93 -11.68
CA LEU A 35 -1.13 5.89 -11.64
C LEU A 35 -0.56 5.20 -12.90
N ILE A 36 -1.16 4.09 -13.31
CA ILE A 36 -0.71 3.34 -14.49
C ILE A 36 -0.97 4.12 -15.78
N GLY A 37 -2.11 4.79 -15.92
CA GLY A 37 -2.40 5.65 -17.08
C GLY A 37 -1.40 6.80 -17.21
N GLN A 38 -1.01 7.42 -16.09
CA GLN A 38 -0.05 8.54 -16.08
C GLN A 38 1.40 8.10 -16.33
N THR A 39 1.79 6.93 -15.82
CA THR A 39 3.19 6.52 -15.83
C THR A 39 3.52 5.46 -16.87
N GLY A 40 2.50 4.85 -17.47
CA GLY A 40 2.59 3.73 -18.38
C GLY A 40 3.13 2.44 -17.73
N LEU A 41 3.00 1.34 -18.47
CA LEU A 41 3.62 0.06 -18.12
C LEU A 41 4.18 -0.62 -19.38
N PRO A 42 5.44 -1.10 -19.36
CA PRO A 42 6.01 -1.82 -20.48
C PRO A 42 5.16 -3.04 -20.88
N SER A 43 5.10 -3.32 -22.17
CA SER A 43 4.24 -4.37 -22.73
C SER A 43 4.54 -5.77 -22.18
N TRP A 44 5.82 -6.06 -21.91
CA TRP A 44 6.27 -7.33 -21.34
C TRP A 44 5.82 -7.54 -19.89
N CYS A 45 5.48 -6.48 -19.15
CA CYS A 45 4.93 -6.59 -17.79
C CYS A 45 3.43 -6.95 -17.77
N ARG A 46 2.73 -6.79 -18.90
CA ARG A 46 1.27 -6.93 -18.94
C ARG A 46 0.84 -8.38 -18.71
N HIS A 47 1.54 -9.34 -19.31
CA HIS A 47 1.24 -10.76 -19.08
C HIS A 47 1.34 -11.16 -17.60
N PRO A 48 2.48 -10.95 -16.90
CA PRO A 48 2.57 -11.28 -15.47
C PRO A 48 1.59 -10.47 -14.62
N LEU A 49 1.37 -9.18 -14.92
CA LEU A 49 0.37 -8.37 -14.22
C LEU A 49 -1.02 -9.01 -14.26
N PHE A 50 -1.57 -9.26 -15.45
CA PHE A 50 -2.91 -9.82 -15.56
C PHE A 50 -3.00 -11.25 -15.05
N PHE A 51 -1.95 -12.05 -15.20
CA PHE A 51 -1.88 -13.38 -14.60
C PHE A 51 -1.97 -13.32 -13.06
N PHE A 52 -1.14 -12.50 -12.42
CA PHE A 52 -1.17 -12.35 -10.97
C PHE A 52 -2.47 -11.76 -10.44
N LEU A 53 -3.09 -10.82 -11.17
CA LEU A 53 -4.42 -10.32 -10.80
C LEU A 53 -5.48 -11.42 -10.78
N GLY A 54 -5.47 -12.32 -11.76
CA GLY A 54 -6.38 -13.46 -11.77
C GLY A 54 -6.14 -14.42 -10.60
N TYR A 55 -4.87 -14.67 -10.28
CA TYR A 55 -4.45 -15.52 -9.17
C TYR A 55 -4.91 -14.97 -7.81
N ILE A 56 -4.70 -13.66 -7.57
CA ILE A 56 -5.13 -12.97 -6.35
C ILE A 56 -6.66 -12.92 -6.26
N ALA A 57 -7.34 -12.59 -7.35
CA ALA A 57 -8.80 -12.47 -7.38
C ALA A 57 -9.53 -13.78 -7.01
N LYS A 58 -8.90 -14.95 -7.22
CA LYS A 58 -9.47 -16.26 -6.87
C LYS A 58 -9.20 -16.69 -5.42
N ALA A 59 -8.50 -15.89 -4.61
CA ALA A 59 -8.12 -16.24 -3.24
C ALA A 59 -9.29 -16.76 -2.37
N ASP A 60 -10.46 -16.11 -2.47
CA ASP A 60 -11.66 -16.48 -1.70
C ASP A 60 -12.53 -17.54 -2.40
N GLY A 61 -11.99 -18.27 -3.37
CA GLY A 61 -12.74 -19.29 -4.11
C GLY A 61 -13.63 -18.74 -5.24
N ARG A 62 -13.87 -17.43 -5.32
CA ARG A 62 -14.57 -16.79 -6.46
C ARG A 62 -13.96 -15.44 -6.83
N VAL A 63 -14.00 -15.12 -8.12
CA VAL A 63 -13.66 -13.78 -8.63
C VAL A 63 -14.88 -12.89 -8.49
N SER A 64 -14.71 -11.72 -7.89
CA SER A 64 -15.78 -10.74 -7.72
C SER A 64 -15.89 -9.78 -8.90
N GLU A 65 -17.03 -9.08 -8.99
CA GLU A 65 -17.24 -8.02 -9.98
C GLU A 65 -16.23 -6.86 -9.83
N GLN A 66 -15.82 -6.54 -8.60
CA GLN A 66 -14.81 -5.51 -8.35
C GLN A 66 -13.44 -5.89 -8.95
N ASP A 67 -13.06 -7.17 -8.86
CA ASP A 67 -11.80 -7.67 -9.44
C ASP A 67 -11.83 -7.57 -10.98
N ILE A 68 -12.98 -7.91 -11.58
CA ILE A 68 -13.18 -7.77 -13.04
C ILE A 68 -13.13 -6.30 -13.42
N ARG A 69 -13.87 -5.44 -12.73
CA ARG A 69 -13.90 -3.99 -12.99
C ARG A 69 -12.51 -3.37 -12.87
N PHE A 70 -11.71 -3.79 -11.89
CA PHE A 70 -10.33 -3.31 -11.77
C PHE A 70 -9.45 -3.76 -12.93
N ALA A 71 -9.55 -5.03 -13.35
CA ALA A 71 -8.83 -5.52 -14.53
C ALA A 71 -9.24 -4.77 -15.80
N GLU A 72 -10.53 -4.46 -15.97
CA GLU A 72 -11.06 -3.68 -17.08
C GLU A 72 -10.52 -2.24 -17.08
N ASN A 73 -10.56 -1.56 -15.93
CA ASN A 73 -9.99 -0.22 -15.78
C ASN A 73 -8.49 -0.18 -16.12
N LEU A 74 -7.73 -1.24 -15.79
CA LEU A 74 -6.32 -1.35 -16.17
C LEU A 74 -6.13 -1.56 -17.68
N ILE A 75 -7.01 -2.29 -18.34
CA ILE A 75 -6.99 -2.48 -19.81
C ILE A 75 -7.21 -1.13 -20.50
N GLU A 76 -8.16 -0.33 -20.00
CA GLU A 76 -8.46 1.01 -20.49
C GLU A 76 -7.30 1.98 -20.21
N ALA A 77 -6.80 2.03 -18.97
CA ALA A 77 -5.70 2.91 -18.57
C ALA A 77 -4.39 2.63 -19.35
N LEU A 78 -4.16 1.38 -19.76
CA LEU A 78 -3.02 0.99 -20.59
C LEU A 78 -3.27 1.19 -22.09
N ALA A 79 -4.44 1.70 -22.48
CA ALA A 79 -4.88 1.88 -23.86
C ALA A 79 -4.66 0.62 -24.72
N LEU A 80 -5.03 -0.55 -24.19
CA LEU A 80 -4.76 -1.81 -24.87
C LEU A 80 -5.65 -1.97 -26.11
N SER A 81 -5.03 -2.34 -27.24
CA SER A 81 -5.78 -2.69 -28.45
C SER A 81 -6.64 -3.94 -28.23
N LYS A 82 -7.64 -4.16 -29.10
CA LYS A 82 -8.51 -5.35 -29.05
C LYS A 82 -7.69 -6.65 -28.93
N ARG A 83 -6.60 -6.80 -29.70
CA ARG A 83 -5.71 -7.98 -29.62
C ARG A 83 -5.01 -8.08 -28.26
N GLN A 84 -4.54 -6.98 -27.71
CA GLN A 84 -3.85 -6.94 -26.41
C GLN A 84 -4.82 -7.22 -25.26
N ARG A 85 -6.05 -6.69 -25.32
CA ARG A 85 -7.15 -7.01 -24.40
C ARG A 85 -7.42 -8.51 -24.32
N HIS A 86 -7.56 -9.20 -25.45
CA HIS A 86 -7.73 -10.66 -25.46
C HIS A 86 -6.54 -11.41 -24.83
N LYS A 87 -5.30 -10.91 -24.98
CA LYS A 87 -4.13 -11.49 -24.30
C LYS A 87 -4.18 -11.25 -22.79
N ALA A 88 -4.57 -10.05 -22.35
CA ALA A 88 -4.75 -9.71 -20.94
C ALA A 88 -5.81 -10.61 -20.28
N ILE A 89 -6.99 -10.72 -20.89
CA ILE A 89 -8.10 -11.57 -20.41
C ILE A 89 -7.66 -13.03 -20.31
N ARG A 90 -6.99 -13.58 -21.34
CA ARG A 90 -6.46 -14.95 -21.29
C ARG A 90 -5.43 -15.14 -20.17
N SER A 91 -4.57 -14.15 -19.94
CA SER A 91 -3.58 -14.20 -18.84
C SER A 91 -4.29 -14.21 -17.48
N PHE A 92 -5.30 -13.36 -17.31
CA PHE A 92 -6.14 -13.34 -16.11
C PHE A 92 -6.87 -14.67 -15.87
N GLN A 93 -7.47 -15.25 -16.91
CA GLN A 93 -8.14 -16.54 -16.82
C GLN A 93 -7.17 -17.66 -16.41
N LYS A 94 -5.95 -17.67 -16.96
CA LYS A 94 -4.90 -18.63 -16.56
C LYS A 94 -4.49 -18.46 -15.09
N GLY A 95 -4.32 -17.21 -14.65
CA GLY A 95 -4.03 -16.90 -13.25
C GLY A 95 -5.14 -17.37 -12.31
N LYS A 96 -6.40 -17.09 -12.66
CA LYS A 96 -7.59 -17.52 -11.93
C LYS A 96 -7.68 -19.04 -11.80
N ALA A 97 -7.26 -19.79 -12.81
CA ALA A 97 -7.25 -21.25 -12.80
C ALA A 97 -6.09 -21.84 -11.99
N SER A 98 -5.13 -21.03 -11.56
CA SER A 98 -3.94 -21.50 -10.84
C SER A 98 -4.20 -21.53 -9.33
N GLU A 99 -3.99 -22.68 -8.70
CA GLU A 99 -4.04 -22.80 -7.23
C GLU A 99 -2.73 -22.36 -6.58
N THR A 100 -1.60 -22.67 -7.24
CA THR A 100 -0.24 -22.27 -6.86
C THR A 100 0.43 -21.50 -7.98
N LEU A 101 1.38 -20.63 -7.63
CA LEU A 101 2.13 -19.85 -8.60
C LEU A 101 3.17 -20.71 -9.36
N PRO A 102 3.10 -20.80 -10.70
CA PRO A 102 4.14 -21.49 -11.48
C PRO A 102 5.47 -20.73 -11.35
N ALA A 103 6.58 -21.43 -11.10
CA ALA A 103 7.88 -20.84 -10.70
C ALA A 103 8.37 -19.66 -11.56
N PHE A 104 8.06 -19.66 -12.87
CA PHE A 104 8.57 -18.68 -13.82
C PHE A 104 7.62 -17.52 -14.14
N SER A 105 6.43 -17.46 -13.54
CA SER A 105 5.41 -16.45 -13.86
C SER A 105 5.90 -15.01 -13.62
N GLY A 106 6.82 -14.79 -12.68
CA GLY A 106 7.42 -13.48 -12.38
C GLY A 106 8.86 -13.29 -12.87
N LEU A 107 9.44 -14.27 -13.59
CA LEU A 107 10.88 -14.31 -13.88
C LEU A 107 11.35 -13.06 -14.64
N THR A 108 10.56 -12.58 -15.61
CA THR A 108 10.90 -11.38 -16.40
C THR A 108 11.02 -10.14 -15.52
N LEU A 109 10.10 -9.96 -14.58
CA LEU A 109 10.15 -8.86 -13.61
C LEU A 109 11.34 -9.04 -12.65
N ARG A 110 11.58 -10.28 -12.18
CA ARG A 110 12.69 -10.63 -11.29
C ARG A 110 14.07 -10.32 -11.88
N LEU A 111 14.27 -10.62 -13.15
CA LEU A 111 15.54 -10.30 -13.83
C LEU A 111 15.69 -8.80 -14.10
N SER A 112 14.57 -8.11 -14.39
CA SER A 112 14.60 -6.69 -14.76
C SER A 112 14.74 -5.72 -13.58
N HIS A 113 14.21 -6.06 -12.39
CA HIS A 113 14.06 -5.09 -11.31
C HIS A 113 15.40 -4.59 -10.77
N ARG A 114 16.48 -5.38 -10.91
CA ARG A 114 17.84 -4.99 -10.52
C ARG A 114 18.35 -3.78 -11.30
N ILE A 115 17.94 -3.64 -12.56
CA ILE A 115 18.36 -2.55 -13.44
C ILE A 115 17.30 -1.44 -13.43
N ARG A 116 16.02 -1.82 -13.54
CA ARG A 116 14.88 -0.90 -13.56
C ARG A 116 13.83 -1.39 -12.56
N PRO A 117 13.84 -0.90 -11.31
CA PRO A 117 12.88 -1.36 -10.30
C PRO A 117 11.45 -0.86 -10.56
N ALA A 118 11.29 0.29 -11.23
CA ALA A 118 10.00 0.95 -11.38
C ALA A 118 8.87 0.08 -12.00
N PRO A 119 9.08 -0.71 -13.08
CA PRO A 119 8.04 -1.58 -13.61
C PRO A 119 7.57 -2.65 -12.61
N ALA A 120 8.50 -3.28 -11.88
CA ALA A 120 8.17 -4.27 -10.86
C ALA A 120 7.39 -3.65 -9.70
N LEU A 121 7.79 -2.46 -9.25
CA LEU A 121 7.10 -1.71 -8.20
C LEU A 121 5.69 -1.26 -8.63
N LYS A 122 5.51 -0.85 -9.89
CA LYS A 122 4.18 -0.52 -10.44
C LYS A 122 3.26 -1.74 -10.47
N VAL A 123 3.79 -2.90 -10.87
CA VAL A 123 3.04 -4.17 -10.80
C VAL A 123 2.68 -4.47 -9.35
N ALA A 124 3.63 -4.39 -8.41
CA ALA A 124 3.38 -4.59 -6.98
C ALA A 124 2.25 -3.70 -6.44
N ILE A 125 2.25 -2.40 -6.79
CA ILE A 125 1.16 -1.47 -6.43
C ILE A 125 -0.18 -1.93 -6.97
N CYS A 126 -0.25 -2.39 -8.24
CA CYS A 126 -1.50 -2.90 -8.81
C CYS A 126 -2.00 -4.17 -8.11
N LEU A 127 -1.08 -5.08 -7.75
CA LEU A 127 -1.42 -6.32 -7.06
C LEU A 127 -1.91 -6.07 -5.64
N CYS A 128 -1.23 -5.17 -4.91
CA CYS A 128 -1.68 -4.75 -3.58
C CYS A 128 -3.02 -4.02 -3.65
N HIS A 129 -3.24 -3.19 -4.67
CA HIS A 129 -4.53 -2.54 -4.91
C HIS A 129 -5.65 -3.55 -5.16
N ALA A 130 -5.39 -4.59 -5.95
CA ALA A 130 -6.36 -5.66 -6.20
C ALA A 130 -6.72 -6.41 -4.91
N ALA A 131 -5.74 -6.66 -4.03
CA ALA A 131 -5.96 -7.38 -2.78
C ALA A 131 -6.89 -6.64 -1.79
N GLN A 132 -7.08 -5.33 -1.95
CA GLN A 132 -7.77 -4.47 -0.99
C GLN A 132 -8.99 -3.73 -1.57
N LEU A 133 -9.47 -4.13 -2.76
CA LEU A 133 -10.65 -3.51 -3.40
C LEU A 133 -11.88 -3.48 -2.47
N ARG A 134 -11.95 -4.44 -1.54
CA ARG A 134 -13.03 -4.63 -0.56
C ARG A 134 -12.67 -4.13 0.85
N GLY A 135 -11.61 -3.33 0.99
CA GLY A 135 -11.06 -2.94 2.30
C GLY A 135 -9.81 -3.76 2.67
N ARG A 136 -9.48 -3.88 3.96
CA ARG A 136 -8.24 -4.55 4.39
C ARG A 136 -8.19 -5.99 3.89
N PRO A 137 -7.12 -6.40 3.18
CA PRO A 137 -7.03 -7.75 2.69
C PRO A 137 -7.10 -8.72 3.86
N LEU A 138 -8.00 -9.70 3.75
CA LEU A 138 -8.04 -10.85 4.64
C LEU A 138 -6.82 -11.74 4.37
N LYS A 139 -6.52 -12.64 5.32
CA LYS A 139 -5.32 -13.51 5.25
C LYS A 139 -5.14 -14.22 3.88
N PRO A 140 -6.19 -14.82 3.26
CA PRO A 140 -6.00 -15.51 1.98
C PRO A 140 -5.56 -14.60 0.84
N LEU A 141 -6.18 -13.41 0.70
CA LEU A 141 -5.77 -12.42 -0.31
C LEU A 141 -4.37 -11.89 -0.03
N ARG A 142 -4.08 -11.59 1.24
CA ARG A 142 -2.78 -11.07 1.65
C ARG A 142 -1.67 -12.06 1.31
N HIS A 143 -1.81 -13.33 1.68
CA HIS A 143 -0.83 -14.36 1.35
C HIS A 143 -0.61 -14.50 -0.16
N ARG A 144 -1.68 -14.60 -0.96
CA ARG A 144 -1.52 -14.68 -2.42
C ARG A 144 -0.86 -13.44 -3.01
N CYS A 145 -1.14 -12.26 -2.46
CA CYS A 145 -0.46 -11.03 -2.87
C CYS A 145 1.04 -11.12 -2.52
N GLU A 146 1.39 -11.47 -1.29
CA GLU A 146 2.78 -11.62 -0.84
C GLU A 146 3.54 -12.67 -1.68
N ASP A 147 2.92 -13.79 -2.03
CA ASP A 147 3.47 -14.81 -2.93
C ASP A 147 3.84 -14.23 -4.30
N THR A 148 2.97 -13.38 -4.86
CA THR A 148 3.26 -12.73 -6.14
C THR A 148 4.40 -11.71 -6.03
N ILE A 149 4.51 -11.00 -4.90
CA ILE A 149 5.60 -10.05 -4.63
C ILE A 149 6.95 -10.79 -4.53
N ASP A 150 6.98 -11.90 -3.80
CA ASP A 150 8.16 -12.76 -3.69
C ASP A 150 8.56 -13.33 -5.06
N GLN A 151 7.58 -13.74 -5.87
CA GLN A 151 7.84 -14.26 -7.20
C GLN A 151 8.39 -13.22 -8.18
N ILE A 152 7.98 -11.96 -8.05
CA ILE A 152 8.56 -10.81 -8.76
C ILE A 152 10.01 -10.55 -8.29
N GLY A 153 10.42 -11.13 -7.16
CA GLY A 153 11.73 -10.95 -6.54
C GLY A 153 11.84 -9.66 -5.74
N LEU A 154 10.71 -9.11 -5.32
CA LEU A 154 10.66 -7.94 -4.45
C LEU A 154 10.53 -8.37 -2.99
N PRO A 155 11.10 -7.62 -2.03
CA PRO A 155 10.88 -7.89 -0.61
C PRO A 155 9.41 -7.77 -0.24
N VAL A 156 8.89 -8.74 0.54
CA VAL A 156 7.50 -8.76 1.03
C VAL A 156 7.16 -7.52 1.87
N THR A 157 8.17 -6.87 2.45
CA THR A 157 8.01 -5.56 3.12
C THR A 157 7.39 -4.52 2.19
N ILE A 158 7.63 -4.57 0.88
CA ILE A 158 7.00 -3.64 -0.08
C ILE A 158 5.48 -3.73 -0.07
N SER A 159 4.90 -4.93 0.03
CA SER A 159 3.44 -5.07 0.12
C SER A 159 2.90 -4.41 1.39
N GLU A 160 3.58 -4.56 2.52
CA GLU A 160 3.18 -3.91 3.78
C GLU A 160 3.17 -2.39 3.65
N ASP A 161 4.23 -1.81 3.09
CA ASP A 161 4.31 -0.36 2.87
C ASP A 161 3.22 0.17 1.95
N ILE A 162 2.87 -0.61 0.92
CA ILE A 162 1.76 -0.25 0.03
C ILE A 162 0.46 -0.30 0.84
N PHE A 163 0.17 -1.39 1.54
CA PHE A 163 -1.05 -1.54 2.34
C PHE A 163 -1.18 -0.43 3.39
N ASP A 164 -0.09 -0.06 4.06
CA ASP A 164 -0.09 1.03 5.05
C ASP A 164 -0.40 2.39 4.39
N SER A 165 0.21 2.67 3.23
CA SER A 165 -0.09 3.88 2.46
C SER A 165 -1.58 3.99 2.10
N TYR A 166 -2.21 2.87 1.75
CA TYR A 166 -3.65 2.80 1.49
C TYR A 166 -4.50 2.95 2.74
N ALA A 167 -4.13 2.29 3.85
CA ALA A 167 -4.88 2.37 5.10
C ALA A 167 -4.94 3.82 5.61
N ILE A 168 -3.84 4.56 5.49
CA ILE A 168 -3.74 5.97 5.88
C ILE A 168 -4.70 6.85 5.08
N CYS A 169 -4.73 6.69 3.75
CA CYS A 169 -5.50 7.59 2.88
C CYS A 169 -6.98 7.19 2.74
N MET A 170 -7.25 5.89 2.61
CA MET A 170 -8.61 5.40 2.38
C MET A 170 -9.39 5.16 3.67
N TRP A 171 -8.72 4.78 4.76
CA TRP A 171 -9.39 4.39 6.02
C TRP A 171 -8.95 5.21 7.24
N GLY A 172 -8.27 6.34 7.01
CA GLY A 172 -7.87 7.28 8.06
C GLY A 172 -9.02 7.77 8.95
N ASP A 173 -10.27 7.64 8.48
CA ASP A 173 -11.46 8.06 9.23
C ASP A 173 -12.26 6.92 9.88
N LEU A 174 -11.98 5.63 9.61
CA LEU A 174 -12.95 4.57 9.90
C LEU A 174 -12.61 3.62 11.07
N LYS A 175 -11.42 3.64 11.69
CA LYS A 175 -11.11 2.64 12.75
C LYS A 175 -10.28 3.02 13.97
N ASP A 176 -9.83 4.27 14.14
CA ASP A 176 -8.90 4.60 15.24
C ASP A 176 -9.51 5.40 16.40
N THR A 177 -10.76 5.10 16.75
CA THR A 177 -11.42 5.76 17.90
C THR A 177 -11.05 5.11 19.25
N ALA A 178 -10.55 3.87 19.33
CA ALA A 178 -10.64 3.12 20.59
C ALA A 178 -9.35 2.58 21.25
N SER A 179 -8.16 2.57 20.65
CA SER A 179 -6.99 1.93 21.30
C SER A 179 -5.68 2.71 21.20
N LYS A 180 -4.89 2.65 22.29
CA LYS A 180 -3.55 3.24 22.36
C LYS A 180 -2.61 2.52 21.40
N PRO A 181 -1.73 3.23 20.67
CA PRO A 181 -0.77 2.59 19.78
C PRO A 181 0.25 1.80 20.61
N VAL A 182 0.37 0.50 20.34
CA VAL A 182 1.34 -0.40 20.98
C VAL A 182 2.46 -0.76 20.00
N THR A 183 2.15 -0.84 18.70
CA THR A 183 3.11 -1.20 17.65
C THR A 183 3.55 0.02 16.83
N LEU A 184 4.70 -0.11 16.17
CA LEU A 184 5.24 0.95 15.30
C LEU A 184 4.31 1.23 14.10
N GLU A 185 3.70 0.20 13.51
CA GLU A 185 2.70 0.35 12.43
C GLU A 185 1.46 1.12 12.88
N GLN A 186 0.96 0.84 14.10
CA GLN A 186 -0.16 1.59 14.69
C GLN A 186 0.22 3.06 14.91
N ALA A 187 1.44 3.33 15.36
CA ALA A 187 1.93 4.69 15.54
C ALA A 187 2.00 5.48 14.22
N TYR A 188 2.48 4.84 13.14
CA TYR A 188 2.51 5.43 11.79
C TYR A 188 1.10 5.71 11.26
N THR A 189 0.20 4.75 11.40
CA THR A 189 -1.21 4.87 10.99
C THR A 189 -1.90 6.03 11.73
N LEU A 190 -1.71 6.12 13.05
CA LEU A 190 -2.32 7.17 13.88
C LEU A 190 -1.85 8.58 13.49
N LEU A 191 -0.59 8.74 13.11
CA LEU A 191 -0.04 10.02 12.64
C LEU A 191 -0.36 10.32 11.17
N GLY A 192 -0.89 9.34 10.43
CA GLY A 192 -1.19 9.45 9.00
C GLY A 192 0.08 9.54 8.14
N VAL A 193 1.14 8.82 8.52
CA VAL A 193 2.44 8.80 7.83
C VAL A 193 2.90 7.37 7.64
N THR A 194 3.75 7.12 6.64
CA THR A 194 4.30 5.79 6.35
C THR A 194 5.70 5.64 6.96
N ARG A 195 6.16 4.39 7.15
CA ARG A 195 7.53 4.11 7.63
C ARG A 195 8.63 4.60 6.68
N ARG A 196 8.28 4.87 5.42
CA ARG A 196 9.18 5.42 4.40
C ARG A 196 9.18 6.94 4.31
N ASP A 197 8.31 7.63 5.07
CA ASP A 197 8.32 9.08 5.08
C ASP A 197 9.58 9.63 5.76
N PRO A 198 10.17 10.73 5.24
CA PRO A 198 11.30 11.38 5.91
C PRO A 198 10.94 11.77 7.34
N VAL A 199 11.89 11.65 8.27
CA VAL A 199 11.69 12.03 9.68
C VAL A 199 11.19 13.47 9.83
N ALA A 200 11.59 14.37 8.93
CA ALA A 200 11.08 15.75 8.88
C ALA A 200 9.57 15.79 8.56
N THR A 201 9.10 14.98 7.62
CA THR A 201 7.68 14.83 7.25
C THR A 201 6.87 14.24 8.41
N ILE A 202 7.39 13.19 9.05
CA ILE A 202 6.77 12.57 10.24
C ILE A 202 6.66 13.59 11.38
N LYS A 203 7.73 14.33 11.69
CA LYS A 203 7.72 15.41 12.69
C LYS A 203 6.69 16.49 12.36
N ARG A 204 6.56 16.87 11.09
CA ARG A 204 5.59 17.87 10.65
C ARG A 204 4.15 17.37 10.83
N ALA A 205 3.87 16.12 10.46
CA ALA A 205 2.57 15.50 10.65
C ALA A 205 2.19 15.43 12.15
N TYR A 206 3.12 14.99 13.00
CA TYR A 206 2.95 15.01 14.46
C TYR A 206 2.62 16.40 14.99
N ARG A 207 3.41 17.43 14.63
CA ARG A 207 3.17 18.82 15.05
C ARG A 207 1.80 19.32 14.61
N LYS A 208 1.36 18.96 13.39
CA LYS A 208 0.04 19.32 12.87
C LYS A 208 -1.07 18.71 13.74
N LYS A 209 -1.03 17.39 13.97
CA LYS A 209 -2.00 16.64 14.80
C LYS A 209 -2.05 17.13 16.25
N VAL A 210 -0.90 17.44 16.85
CA VAL A 210 -0.81 18.06 18.18
C VAL A 210 -1.44 19.45 18.19
N SER A 211 -1.17 20.27 17.16
CA SER A 211 -1.73 21.61 17.08
C SER A 211 -3.26 21.61 16.97
N GLU A 212 -3.84 20.63 16.27
CA GLU A 212 -5.29 20.44 16.15
C GLU A 212 -5.96 20.11 17.50
N CYS A 213 -5.21 19.53 18.45
CA CYS A 213 -5.69 19.20 19.79
C CYS A 213 -5.21 20.20 20.86
N HIS A 214 -4.60 21.33 20.48
CA HIS A 214 -4.05 22.30 21.44
C HIS A 214 -5.18 23.12 22.08
N PRO A 215 -5.19 23.32 23.41
CA PRO A 215 -6.26 24.03 24.11
C PRO A 215 -6.50 25.44 23.59
N ASP A 216 -5.47 26.11 23.09
CA ASP A 216 -5.53 27.46 22.51
C ASP A 216 -6.35 27.52 21.20
N LYS A 217 -6.21 26.51 20.31
CA LYS A 217 -7.04 26.42 19.09
C LYS A 217 -8.45 25.92 19.38
N LEU A 218 -8.60 25.05 20.38
CA LEU A 218 -9.89 24.51 20.80
C LEU A 218 -10.71 25.53 21.61
N ALA A 219 -10.07 26.52 22.24
CA ALA A 219 -10.74 27.60 22.97
C ALA A 219 -11.49 28.56 22.04
N GLN A 220 -11.04 28.68 20.79
CA GLN A 220 -11.71 29.46 19.75
C GLN A 220 -12.94 28.72 19.18
N GLN A 221 -13.09 27.43 19.46
CA GLN A 221 -14.24 26.62 19.10
C GLN A 221 -15.14 26.45 20.32
N GLN A 222 -16.46 26.67 20.19
CA GLN A 222 -17.43 26.49 21.30
C GLN A 222 -17.68 25.00 21.60
N LEU A 223 -16.64 24.31 22.08
CA LEU A 223 -16.64 22.87 22.34
C LEU A 223 -17.13 22.56 23.76
N SER A 224 -17.98 21.55 23.86
CA SER A 224 -18.46 20.94 25.10
C SER A 224 -17.32 20.34 25.93
N HIS A 225 -17.58 20.11 27.23
CA HIS A 225 -16.62 19.48 28.13
C HIS A 225 -16.19 18.07 27.66
N ALA A 226 -17.12 17.32 27.07
CA ALA A 226 -16.84 15.99 26.50
C ALA A 226 -15.87 16.06 25.32
N GLU A 227 -16.03 17.04 24.42
CA GLU A 227 -15.14 17.23 23.27
C GLU A 227 -13.73 17.66 23.68
N ARG A 228 -13.62 18.49 24.74
CA ARG A 228 -12.31 18.85 25.31
C ARG A 228 -11.59 17.65 25.93
N ALA A 229 -12.31 16.77 26.62
CA ALA A 229 -11.74 15.53 27.16
C ALA A 229 -11.26 14.61 26.03
N LEU A 230 -12.04 14.48 24.97
CA LEU A 230 -11.70 13.66 23.79
C LEU A 230 -10.48 14.22 23.05
N ALA A 231 -10.36 15.55 22.95
CA ALA A 231 -9.17 16.18 22.38
C ALA A 231 -7.90 15.95 23.20
N LYS A 232 -7.99 16.00 24.55
CA LYS A 232 -6.88 15.63 25.44
C LYS A 232 -6.47 14.17 25.25
N GLU A 233 -7.44 13.27 25.11
CA GLU A 233 -7.16 11.85 24.87
C GLU A 233 -6.45 11.63 23.52
N ARG A 234 -6.91 12.30 22.45
CA ARG A 234 -6.25 12.29 21.13
C ARG A 234 -4.81 12.81 21.22
N LEU A 235 -4.59 13.91 21.94
CA LEU A 235 -3.26 14.48 22.14
C LEU A 235 -2.31 13.47 22.80
N LEU A 236 -2.74 12.79 23.87
CA LEU A 236 -1.95 11.76 24.55
C LEU A 236 -1.60 10.61 23.61
N ARG A 237 -2.55 10.16 22.77
CA ARG A 237 -2.31 9.10 21.78
C ARG A 237 -1.26 9.53 20.74
N TYR A 238 -1.34 10.77 20.25
CA TYR A 238 -0.33 11.31 19.33
C TYR A 238 1.07 11.39 19.97
N GLN A 239 1.15 11.78 21.25
CA GLN A 239 2.41 11.79 22.00
C GLN A 239 2.99 10.37 22.13
N GLN A 240 2.16 9.38 22.48
CA GLN A 240 2.57 7.98 22.57
C GLN A 240 3.05 7.41 21.23
N ALA A 241 2.33 7.68 20.14
CA ALA A 241 2.78 7.29 18.80
C ALA A 241 4.13 7.92 18.45
N TRP A 242 4.31 9.21 18.76
CA TRP A 242 5.58 9.89 18.54
C TRP A 242 6.72 9.30 19.36
N ASP A 243 6.49 8.90 20.61
CA ASP A 243 7.50 8.26 21.45
C ASP A 243 7.95 6.90 20.89
N ILE A 244 7.00 6.09 20.40
CA ILE A 244 7.30 4.81 19.74
C ILE A 244 8.16 5.04 18.50
N ILE A 245 7.79 5.99 17.64
CA ILE A 245 8.52 6.31 16.42
C ILE A 245 9.90 6.91 16.73
N LYS A 246 10.00 7.79 17.74
CA LYS A 246 11.25 8.43 18.16
C LYS A 246 12.27 7.41 18.66
N ARG A 247 11.84 6.35 19.36
CA ARG A 247 12.73 5.26 19.81
C ARG A 247 13.39 4.53 18.63
N ARG A 248 12.70 4.41 17.49
CA ARG A 248 13.24 3.78 16.27
C ARG A 248 14.25 4.66 15.53
N HIS A 249 14.07 5.98 15.55
CA HIS A 249 14.94 6.95 14.87
C HIS A 249 16.03 7.55 15.76
N ARG A 250 16.23 7.00 16.97
CA ARG A 250 17.33 7.41 17.85
C ARG A 250 18.62 6.75 17.33
N PRO A 251 19.69 7.53 17.09
CA PRO A 251 20.98 6.98 16.66
C PRO A 251 21.57 6.04 17.69
#